data_AF-A0AAN7VJB1-F1
#
_entry.id   AF-A0AAN7VJB1-F1
#
_cell.length_a   1.000
_cell.length_b   1.000
_cell.length_c   1.000
_cell.angle_alpha   90.00
_cell.angle_beta   90.00
_cell.angle_gamma   90.00
#
_symmetry.space_group_name_H-M   'P 1'
#
loop_
_entity.id
_entity.type
_entity.pdbx_description
1 polymer ?
#
loop_
_entity_poly.entity_id
_entity_poly.type
_entity_poly.pdbx_seq_one_letter_code
_entity_poly.pdbx_strand_id
1 'polypeptide(L)'
;MESEETKLKKLLNEMQLGDRRPSQLLREMKTLATNRVTDDFLKTLWLQRLPQQAQMILSASADDLSRLSVMADRICEVASSAPIINCISPEVKDISDDQNQLIELKSQIPELSIAIEELRHQRGRTQFQKFIKGRNFARSKSRDNRRFCWYHTNFGAAAHRCQQPCSYKSQEN
;
A
#
# COMPACT_ATOMS: atom_id res chain seq x y z
N MET A 1 6.65 10.11 -51.62
CA MET A 1 6.61 8.68 -51.98
C MET A 1 7.59 7.98 -51.06
N GLU A 2 7.12 7.13 -50.15
CA GLU A 2 8.00 6.40 -49.22
C GLU A 2 8.78 5.34 -50.04
N SER A 3 10.12 5.35 -49.91
CA SER A 3 11.02 4.47 -50.68
C SER A 3 10.81 3.00 -50.31
N GLU A 4 11.08 2.09 -51.23
CA GLU A 4 10.89 0.66 -51.03
C GLU A 4 11.75 0.11 -49.89
N GLU A 5 12.98 0.59 -49.78
CA GLU A 5 13.90 0.23 -48.72
C GLU A 5 13.40 0.70 -47.35
N THR A 6 12.75 1.87 -47.29
CA THR A 6 12.16 2.39 -46.05
C THR A 6 10.99 1.53 -45.57
N LYS A 7 10.18 0.98 -46.49
CA LYS A 7 9.09 0.06 -46.15
C LYS A 7 9.61 -1.27 -45.60
N LEU A 8 10.69 -1.80 -46.16
CA LEU A 8 11.30 -3.04 -45.69
C LEU A 8 11.96 -2.85 -44.31
N LYS A 9 12.70 -1.76 -44.11
CA LYS A 9 13.30 -1.42 -42.81
C LYS A 9 12.22 -1.28 -41.72
N LYS A 10 11.11 -0.64 -42.07
CA LYS A 10 9.94 -0.48 -41.18
C LYS A 10 9.33 -1.83 -40.78
N LEU A 11 9.15 -2.74 -41.74
CA LEU A 11 8.65 -4.10 -41.48
C LEU A 11 9.54 -4.87 -40.51
N LEU A 12 10.87 -4.77 -40.66
CA LEU A 12 11.83 -5.51 -39.85
C LEU A 12 11.99 -4.93 -38.44
N ASN A 13 12.06 -3.61 -38.31
CA ASN A 13 12.53 -2.97 -37.07
C ASN A 13 11.44 -2.20 -36.31
N GLU A 14 10.44 -1.65 -36.99
CA GLU A 14 9.53 -0.67 -36.39
C GLU A 14 8.15 -1.25 -36.05
N MET A 15 7.79 -2.42 -36.60
CA MET A 15 6.50 -3.04 -36.33
C MET A 15 6.48 -3.78 -34.99
N GLN A 16 5.76 -3.19 -34.03
CA GLN A 16 5.48 -3.76 -32.71
C GLN A 16 3.98 -3.95 -32.51
N LEU A 17 3.56 -4.95 -31.74
CA LEU A 17 2.14 -5.18 -31.48
C LEU A 17 1.50 -4.00 -30.70
N GLY A 18 2.12 -3.57 -29.60
CA GLY A 18 1.56 -2.53 -28.73
C GLY A 18 0.16 -2.92 -28.24
N ASP A 19 -0.79 -1.98 -28.30
CA ASP A 19 -2.20 -2.21 -27.95
C ASP A 19 -3.06 -2.72 -29.12
N ARG A 20 -2.43 -3.01 -30.27
CA ARG A 20 -3.14 -3.40 -31.49
C ARG A 20 -3.47 -4.88 -31.46
N ARG A 21 -4.54 -5.24 -32.18
CA ARG A 21 -4.90 -6.65 -32.38
C ARG A 21 -3.86 -7.34 -33.28
N PRO A 22 -3.45 -8.57 -32.98
CA PRO A 22 -2.58 -9.37 -33.85
C PRO A 22 -3.00 -9.39 -35.34
N SER A 23 -4.29 -9.44 -35.64
CA SER A 23 -4.82 -9.37 -37.00
C SER A 23 -4.59 -8.03 -37.70
N GLN A 24 -4.69 -6.92 -36.97
CA GLN A 24 -4.41 -5.58 -37.49
C GLN A 24 -2.92 -5.43 -37.81
N LEU A 25 -2.06 -5.89 -36.91
CA LEU A 25 -0.62 -5.93 -37.12
C LEU A 25 -0.28 -6.71 -38.39
N LEU A 26 -0.86 -7.91 -38.56
CA LEU A 26 -0.60 -8.74 -39.73
C LEU A 26 -1.02 -8.04 -41.03
N ARG A 27 -2.18 -7.38 -41.04
CA ARG A 27 -2.68 -6.65 -42.22
C ARG A 27 -1.69 -5.57 -42.64
N GLU A 28 -1.20 -4.78 -41.67
CA GLU A 28 -0.16 -3.78 -41.92
C GLU A 28 1.13 -4.41 -42.45
N MET A 29 1.59 -5.52 -41.84
CA MET A 29 2.78 -6.25 -42.30
C MET A 29 2.62 -6.70 -43.75
N LYS A 30 1.45 -7.22 -44.14
CA LYS A 30 1.15 -7.60 -45.53
C LYS A 30 1.17 -6.39 -46.47
N THR A 31 0.63 -5.24 -46.05
CA THR A 31 0.65 -4.01 -46.86
C THR A 31 2.07 -3.50 -47.10
N LEU A 32 2.96 -3.62 -46.11
CA LEU A 32 4.36 -3.22 -46.25
C LEU A 32 5.17 -4.25 -47.04
N ALA A 33 4.88 -5.54 -46.86
CA ALA A 33 5.57 -6.62 -47.54
C ALA A 33 5.32 -6.60 -49.06
N THR A 34 4.14 -6.19 -49.54
CA THR A 34 3.78 -6.09 -50.98
C THR A 34 4.42 -7.20 -51.84
N ASN A 35 4.25 -8.47 -51.42
CA ASN A 35 4.78 -9.67 -52.10
C ASN A 35 6.32 -9.80 -52.21
N ARG A 36 7.10 -9.07 -51.40
CA ARG A 36 8.58 -9.19 -51.35
C ARG A 36 9.08 -10.27 -50.42
N VAL A 37 8.19 -10.82 -49.60
CA VAL A 37 8.48 -11.70 -48.49
C VAL A 37 7.51 -12.87 -48.56
N THR A 38 8.00 -14.08 -48.31
CA THR A 38 7.16 -15.28 -48.28
C THR A 38 6.22 -15.25 -47.08
N ASP A 39 5.04 -15.85 -47.23
CA ASP A 39 4.07 -15.95 -46.13
C ASP A 39 4.68 -16.68 -44.91
N ASP A 40 5.59 -17.63 -45.12
CA ASP A 40 6.31 -18.32 -44.05
C ASP A 40 7.25 -17.40 -43.27
N PHE A 41 8.01 -16.54 -43.96
CA PHE A 41 8.86 -15.56 -43.28
C PHE A 41 8.01 -14.47 -42.60
N LEU A 42 6.90 -14.07 -43.24
CA LEU A 42 5.97 -13.14 -42.63
C LEU A 42 5.32 -13.74 -41.38
N LYS A 43 5.00 -15.03 -41.39
CA LYS A 43 4.50 -15.79 -40.24
C LYS A 43 5.51 -15.82 -39.11
N THR A 44 6.78 -16.15 -39.38
CA THR A 44 7.81 -16.19 -38.33
C THR A 44 8.02 -14.80 -37.72
N LEU A 45 8.15 -13.76 -38.54
CA LEU A 45 8.32 -12.39 -38.08
C LEU A 45 7.11 -11.91 -37.27
N TRP A 46 5.89 -12.18 -37.75
CA TRP A 46 4.66 -11.80 -37.05
C TRP A 46 4.54 -12.51 -35.70
N LEU A 47 4.80 -13.83 -35.64
CA LEU A 47 4.79 -14.60 -34.39
C LEU A 47 5.79 -14.02 -33.38
N GLN A 48 7.01 -13.66 -33.80
CA GLN A 48 8.02 -13.04 -32.94
C GLN A 48 7.57 -11.71 -32.31
N ARG A 49 6.57 -11.03 -32.89
CA ARG A 49 6.01 -9.77 -32.36
C ARG A 49 4.82 -9.97 -31.44
N LEU A 50 4.32 -11.20 -31.28
CA LEU A 50 3.19 -11.51 -30.39
C LEU A 50 3.65 -11.81 -28.96
N PRO A 51 2.76 -11.75 -27.96
CA PRO A 51 3.04 -12.22 -26.59
C PRO A 51 3.35 -13.72 -26.58
N GLN A 52 4.15 -14.15 -25.61
CA GLN A 52 4.63 -15.54 -25.49
C GLN A 52 3.50 -16.56 -25.48
N GLN A 53 2.37 -16.25 -24.84
CA GLN A 53 1.19 -17.11 -24.76
C GLN A 53 0.61 -17.41 -26.14
N ALA A 54 0.51 -16.40 -27.01
CA ALA A 54 0.06 -16.58 -28.38
C ALA A 54 1.09 -17.35 -29.21
N GLN A 55 2.38 -17.07 -29.05
CA GLN A 55 3.44 -17.81 -29.75
C GLN A 55 3.40 -19.31 -29.45
N MET A 56 3.28 -19.69 -28.18
CA MET A 56 3.23 -21.10 -27.76
C MET A 56 2.09 -21.87 -28.42
N ILE A 57 0.90 -21.26 -28.49
CA ILE A 57 -0.28 -21.91 -29.05
C ILE A 57 -0.21 -21.95 -30.59
N LEU A 58 0.19 -20.85 -31.23
CA LEU A 58 0.13 -20.70 -32.68
C LEU A 58 1.30 -21.37 -33.41
N SER A 59 2.46 -21.53 -32.76
CA SER A 59 3.64 -22.16 -33.35
C SER A 59 3.43 -23.63 -33.74
N ALA A 60 2.55 -24.34 -33.03
CA ALA A 60 2.21 -25.73 -33.32
C ALA A 60 1.16 -25.87 -34.45
N SER A 61 0.53 -24.78 -34.88
CA SER A 61 -0.53 -24.84 -35.90
C SER A 61 0.02 -24.73 -37.33
N ALA A 62 -0.47 -25.62 -38.19
CA ALA A 62 -0.25 -25.63 -39.63
C ALA A 62 -1.28 -24.79 -40.42
N ASP A 63 -2.11 -24.01 -39.73
CA ASP A 63 -3.10 -23.14 -40.38
C ASP A 63 -2.45 -22.01 -41.20
N ASP A 64 -3.24 -21.47 -42.12
CA ASP A 64 -2.88 -20.28 -42.90
C ASP A 64 -2.79 -19.02 -42.01
N LEU A 65 -1.96 -18.07 -42.47
CA LEU A 65 -1.64 -16.86 -41.72
C LEU A 65 -2.89 -16.00 -41.41
N SER A 66 -3.93 -16.07 -42.25
CA SER A 66 -5.16 -15.33 -42.03
C SER A 66 -5.96 -15.94 -40.87
N ARG A 67 -6.10 -17.26 -40.82
CA ARG A 67 -6.73 -17.97 -39.69
C ARG A 67 -5.96 -17.79 -38.38
N LEU A 68 -4.63 -17.91 -38.42
CA LEU A 68 -3.78 -17.70 -37.26
C LEU A 68 -3.98 -16.30 -36.66
N SER A 69 -4.16 -15.29 -37.51
CA SER A 69 -4.38 -13.91 -37.06
C SER A 69 -5.67 -13.72 -36.26
N VAL A 70 -6.75 -14.40 -36.68
CA VAL A 70 -8.03 -14.37 -35.97
C VAL A 70 -7.94 -15.16 -34.65
N MET A 71 -7.21 -16.27 -34.66
CA MET A 71 -6.98 -17.06 -33.45
C MET A 71 -6.11 -16.31 -32.43
N ALA A 72 -5.08 -15.61 -32.90
CA ALA A 72 -4.23 -14.76 -32.07
C ALA A 72 -5.02 -13.66 -31.37
N ASP A 73 -5.95 -13.00 -32.07
CA ASP A 73 -6.82 -11.99 -31.46
C ASP A 73 -7.60 -12.56 -30.27
N ARG A 74 -8.19 -13.75 -30.43
CA ARG A 74 -8.95 -14.42 -29.36
C ARG A 74 -8.05 -14.79 -28.18
N ILE A 75 -6.85 -15.28 -28.44
CA ILE A 75 -5.88 -15.62 -27.38
C ILE A 75 -5.51 -14.37 -26.58
N CYS A 76 -5.22 -13.26 -27.26
CA CYS A 76 -4.88 -11.99 -26.61
C CYS A 76 -6.05 -11.43 -25.80
N GLU A 77 -7.29 -11.53 -26.29
CA GLU A 77 -8.49 -11.13 -25.54
C GLU A 77 -8.68 -11.95 -24.26
N VAL A 78 -8.55 -13.28 -24.36
CA VAL A 78 -8.68 -14.18 -23.20
C VAL A 78 -7.57 -13.92 -22.18
N ALA A 79 -6.33 -13.74 -22.63
CA ALA A 79 -5.21 -13.42 -21.76
C ALA A 79 -5.38 -12.07 -21.05
N SER A 80 -6.01 -11.10 -21.71
CA SER A 80 -6.31 -9.77 -21.13
C SER A 80 -7.48 -9.81 -20.15
N SER A 81 -8.42 -10.74 -20.34
CA SER A 81 -9.60 -10.91 -19.48
C SER A 81 -9.39 -11.88 -18.32
N ALA A 82 -8.36 -12.72 -18.37
CA ALA A 82 -8.07 -13.65 -17.28
C ALA A 82 -7.54 -12.87 -16.06
N PRO A 83 -8.02 -13.15 -14.84
CA PRO A 83 -7.30 -12.71 -13.65
C PRO A 83 -5.89 -13.29 -13.77
N ILE A 84 -4.87 -12.49 -13.41
CA ILE A 84 -3.47 -12.92 -13.39
C ILE A 84 -3.36 -14.08 -12.39
N ILE A 85 -3.61 -15.31 -12.86
CA ILE A 85 -3.21 -16.50 -12.16
C ILE A 85 -1.72 -16.53 -12.40
N ASN A 86 -0.97 -16.06 -11.39
CA ASN A 86 0.47 -16.20 -11.34
C ASN A 86 0.77 -17.69 -11.20
N CYS A 87 0.67 -18.44 -12.31
CA CYS A 87 1.24 -19.76 -12.39
C CYS A 87 2.73 -19.57 -12.16
N ILE A 88 3.22 -20.12 -11.06
CA ILE A 88 4.63 -20.07 -10.66
C ILE A 88 5.41 -20.70 -11.81
N SER A 89 5.95 -19.87 -12.70
CA SER A 89 7.04 -20.27 -13.57
C SER A 89 8.20 -20.59 -12.64
N PRO A 90 8.93 -21.71 -12.82
CA PRO A 90 10.16 -21.96 -12.11
C PRO A 90 11.27 -21.08 -12.74
N GLU A 91 11.05 -19.77 -12.83
CA GLU A 91 12.14 -18.83 -12.99
C GLU A 91 12.56 -18.43 -11.58
N VAL A 92 13.74 -18.91 -11.20
CA VAL A 92 14.44 -18.58 -9.97
C VAL A 92 14.84 -17.09 -10.02
N LYS A 93 13.85 -16.20 -9.88
CA LYS A 93 14.08 -14.80 -9.56
C LYS A 93 14.00 -14.69 -8.05
N ASP A 94 15.19 -14.76 -7.45
CA ASP A 94 15.57 -14.37 -6.08
C ASP A 94 14.42 -14.27 -5.06
N ILE A 95 13.67 -15.35 -4.88
CA ILE A 95 12.62 -15.48 -3.85
C ILE A 95 13.25 -15.31 -2.45
N SER A 96 14.57 -15.49 -2.35
CA SER A 96 15.34 -15.36 -1.12
C SER A 96 15.32 -13.96 -0.54
N ASP A 97 15.43 -12.90 -1.33
CA ASP A 97 15.49 -11.53 -0.79
C ASP A 97 14.14 -11.09 -0.22
N ASP A 98 13.04 -11.35 -0.95
CA ASP A 98 11.68 -11.05 -0.49
C ASP A 98 11.30 -11.90 0.74
N GLN A 99 11.72 -13.17 0.81
CA GLN A 99 11.52 -14.02 1.99
C GLN A 99 12.32 -13.52 3.19
N ASN A 100 13.55 -13.07 2.98
CA ASN A 100 14.41 -12.53 4.04
C ASN A 100 13.84 -11.22 4.60
N GLN A 101 13.39 -10.30 3.73
CA GLN A 101 12.72 -9.07 4.14
C GLN A 101 11.43 -9.36 4.91
N LEU A 102 10.66 -10.38 4.51
CA LEU A 102 9.44 -10.76 5.19
C LEU A 102 9.71 -11.39 6.58
N ILE A 103 10.80 -12.14 6.72
CA ILE A 103 11.27 -12.68 8.01
C ILE A 103 11.73 -11.54 8.93
N GLU A 104 12.49 -10.57 8.40
CA GLU A 104 12.96 -9.40 9.14
C GLU A 104 11.79 -8.50 9.59
N LEU A 105 10.84 -8.22 8.70
CA LEU A 105 9.66 -7.44 9.06
C LEU A 105 8.82 -8.15 10.13
N LYS A 106 8.70 -9.48 10.06
CA LYS A 106 8.00 -10.26 11.10
C LYS A 106 8.72 -10.25 12.45
N SER A 107 10.05 -10.20 12.47
CA SER A 107 10.81 -10.15 13.73
C SER A 107 10.72 -8.77 14.41
N GLN A 108 10.48 -7.69 13.65
CA GLN A 108 10.28 -6.35 14.20
C GLN A 108 8.90 -6.14 14.87
N ILE A 109 7.88 -6.93 14.50
CA ILE A 109 6.53 -6.85 15.11
C ILE A 109 6.54 -7.06 16.64
N PRO A 110 7.14 -8.13 17.20
CA PRO A 110 7.18 -8.32 18.65
C PRO A 110 8.01 -7.24 19.35
N GLU A 111 9.10 -6.77 18.76
CA GLU A 111 9.94 -5.72 19.33
C GLU A 111 9.17 -4.39 19.46
N LEU A 112 8.49 -3.98 18.40
CA LEU A 112 7.62 -2.80 18.43
C LEU A 112 6.44 -2.97 19.39
N SER A 113 5.88 -4.19 19.50
CA SER A 113 4.80 -4.48 20.44
C SER A 113 5.24 -4.29 21.89
N ILE A 114 6.46 -4.73 22.24
CA ILE A 114 7.04 -4.54 23.57
C ILE A 114 7.30 -3.05 23.84
N ALA A 115 7.91 -2.33 22.88
CA ALA A 115 8.19 -0.91 23.02
C ALA A 115 6.91 -0.07 23.25
N ILE A 116 5.80 -0.42 22.58
CA ILE A 116 4.50 0.23 22.79
C ILE A 116 3.99 -0.01 24.22
N GLU A 117 4.12 -1.22 24.75
CA GLU A 117 3.65 -1.54 26.10
C GLU A 117 4.48 -0.83 27.18
N GLU A 118 5.80 -0.73 27.00
CA GLU A 118 6.68 0.03 27.88
C GLU A 118 6.33 1.52 27.91
N LEU A 119 6.07 2.13 26.74
CA LEU A 119 5.65 3.52 26.64
C LEU A 119 4.31 3.77 27.34
N ARG A 120 3.37 2.82 27.27
CA ARG A 120 2.09 2.88 27.99
C ARG A 120 2.31 2.84 29.50
N HIS A 121 3.18 1.96 30.00
CA HIS A 121 3.49 1.86 31.43
C HIS A 121 4.22 3.10 31.98
N GLN A 122 5.13 3.69 31.21
CA GLN A 122 5.83 4.93 31.60
C GLN A 122 4.87 6.13 31.72
N ARG A 123 3.88 6.25 30.82
CA ARG A 123 2.83 7.27 30.91
C ARG A 123 1.93 7.08 32.14
N GLY A 124 1.61 5.83 32.49
CA GLY A 124 0.85 5.53 33.72
C GLY A 124 1.59 5.93 35.00
N ARG A 125 2.89 5.65 35.10
CA ARG A 125 3.71 5.99 36.28
C ARG A 125 3.87 7.50 36.48
N THR A 126 4.08 8.25 35.40
CA THR A 126 4.24 9.72 35.47
C THR A 126 2.95 10.44 35.87
N GLN A 127 1.78 9.90 35.51
CA GLN A 127 0.48 10.42 35.97
C GLN A 127 0.22 10.13 37.46
N PHE A 128 0.60 8.94 37.94
CA PHE A 128 0.41 8.56 39.34
C PHE A 128 1.30 9.37 40.31
N GLN A 129 2.54 9.66 39.91
CA GLN A 129 3.45 10.51 40.71
C GLN A 129 2.95 11.97 40.85
N LYS A 130 2.29 12.52 39.84
CA LYS A 130 1.68 13.87 39.93
C LYS A 130 0.50 13.89 40.91
N PHE A 131 -0.28 12.80 40.99
CA PHE A 131 -1.39 12.69 41.95
C PHE A 131 -0.92 12.56 43.41
N ILE A 132 0.18 11.86 43.67
CA ILE A 132 0.69 11.69 45.05
C ILE A 132 1.35 12.99 45.58
N LYS A 133 2.05 13.75 44.73
CA LYS A 133 2.63 15.05 45.13
C LYS A 133 1.57 16.13 45.40
N GLY A 134 0.38 16.04 44.81
CA GLY A 134 -0.73 16.97 45.08
C GLY A 134 -1.42 16.76 46.44
N ARG A 135 -1.34 15.56 47.04
CA ARG A 135 -2.01 15.25 48.32
C ARG A 135 -1.19 15.59 49.56
N ASN A 136 0.14 15.68 49.46
CA ASN A 136 1.00 15.92 50.62
C ASN A 136 1.22 17.41 50.97
N PHE A 137 0.69 18.35 50.18
CA PHE A 137 0.81 19.79 50.47
C PHE A 137 -0.28 20.31 51.43
N ALA A 138 -1.27 19.50 51.81
CA ALA A 138 -2.41 19.94 52.60
C ALA A 138 -2.41 19.41 54.05
N ARG A 139 -1.32 19.59 54.81
CA ARG A 139 -1.35 19.33 56.27
C ARG A 139 -0.26 20.07 57.06
N SER A 140 -0.21 21.39 56.88
CA SER A 140 0.37 22.26 57.90
C SER A 140 -0.43 23.56 57.99
N LYS A 141 -1.59 23.50 58.63
CA LYS A 141 -2.23 24.68 59.24
C LYS A 141 -2.90 24.26 60.55
N SER A 142 -2.07 24.37 61.59
CA SER A 142 -2.34 24.74 62.97
C SER A 142 -3.78 24.59 63.50
N ARG A 143 -3.92 23.67 64.47
CA ARG A 143 -4.63 23.68 65.79
C ARG A 143 -5.89 24.54 66.07
N ASP A 144 -6.33 25.46 65.22
CA ASP A 144 -7.51 26.32 65.45
C ASP A 144 -8.82 25.75 64.88
N ASN A 145 -8.71 24.65 64.12
CA ASN A 145 -9.78 24.05 63.32
C ASN A 145 -10.86 23.28 64.12
N ARG A 146 -10.91 23.41 65.46
CA ARG A 146 -12.01 22.85 66.27
C ARG A 146 -13.04 23.89 66.73
N ARG A 147 -12.73 25.19 66.59
CA ARG A 147 -13.66 26.28 66.97
C ARG A 147 -14.35 26.92 65.78
N PHE A 148 -13.84 26.70 64.57
CA PHE A 148 -14.38 27.28 63.33
C PHE A 148 -14.86 26.18 62.38
N CYS A 149 -15.97 26.43 61.68
CA CYS A 149 -16.51 25.48 60.71
C CYS A 149 -15.66 25.45 59.43
N TRP A 150 -15.80 24.38 58.63
CA TRP A 150 -15.03 24.17 57.40
C TRP A 150 -14.94 25.42 56.50
N TYR A 151 -16.06 26.14 56.33
CA TYR A 151 -16.11 27.36 55.54
C TYR A 151 -15.20 28.47 56.11
N HIS A 152 -15.22 28.74 57.42
CA HIS A 152 -14.36 29.75 58.05
C HIS A 152 -12.90 29.31 58.15
N THR A 153 -12.62 28.01 58.24
CA THR A 153 -11.24 27.48 58.19
C THR A 153 -10.59 27.71 56.82
N ASN A 154 -11.37 27.57 55.75
CA ASN A 154 -10.85 27.66 54.39
C ASN A 154 -10.92 29.08 53.81
N PHE A 155 -11.93 29.87 54.19
CA PHE A 155 -12.24 31.18 53.59
C PHE A 155 -12.19 32.37 54.59
N GLY A 156 -12.05 32.13 55.90
CA GLY A 156 -11.97 33.21 56.90
C GLY A 156 -13.17 34.16 56.87
N ALA A 157 -12.93 35.48 56.99
CA ALA A 157 -13.97 36.52 56.98
C ALA A 157 -14.77 36.59 55.66
N ALA A 158 -14.23 36.05 54.58
CA ALA A 158 -14.87 36.01 53.26
C ALA A 158 -15.79 34.78 53.09
N ALA A 159 -16.03 34.00 54.17
CA ALA A 159 -16.92 32.86 54.11
C ALA A 159 -18.39 33.31 53.95
N HIS A 160 -18.99 33.01 52.80
CA HIS A 160 -20.40 33.33 52.52
C HIS A 160 -21.41 32.41 53.24
N ARG A 161 -20.93 31.39 53.96
CA ARG A 161 -21.75 30.41 54.66
C ARG A 161 -21.09 30.01 55.97
N CYS A 162 -21.89 29.96 57.04
CA CYS A 162 -21.47 29.52 58.36
C CYS A 162 -22.26 28.26 58.76
N GLN A 163 -21.58 27.27 59.36
CA GLN A 163 -22.22 26.05 59.88
C GLN A 163 -21.97 25.94 61.38
N GLN A 164 -23.03 25.90 62.19
CA GLN A 164 -22.92 25.79 63.65
C GLN A 164 -22.59 24.35 64.09
N PRO A 165 -21.84 24.15 65.19
CA PRO A 165 -21.30 25.17 66.09
C PRO A 165 -20.01 25.80 65.56
N CYS A 166 -20.01 27.13 65.37
CA CYS A 166 -18.86 27.90 64.92
C CYS A 166 -18.71 29.17 65.77
N SER A 167 -17.54 29.34 66.36
CA SER A 167 -17.21 30.47 67.24
C SER A 167 -16.67 31.70 66.49
N TYR A 168 -16.82 31.76 65.16
CA TYR A 168 -16.33 32.87 64.35
C TYR A 168 -17.22 34.10 64.53
N LYS A 169 -16.65 35.22 65.00
CA LYS A 169 -17.34 36.51 65.14
C LYS A 169 -16.93 37.40 63.97
N SER A 170 -17.85 37.70 63.07
CA SER A 170 -17.65 38.70 62.02
C SER A 170 -17.43 40.06 62.68
N GLN A 171 -16.30 40.72 62.43
CA GLN A 171 -16.14 42.13 62.77
C GLN A 171 -16.76 42.95 61.63
N GLU A 172 -17.93 43.55 61.89
CA GLU A 172 -18.45 44.64 61.06
C GLU A 172 -17.69 45.91 61.42
N ASN A 173 -16.98 46.46 60.44
CA ASN A 173 -16.62 47.87 60.35
C ASN A 173 -16.43 48.24 58.88
#